data_AF-A0A2P5HV32-F1
#
_entry.id   AF-A0A2P5HV32-F1
#
_cell.length_a   1.000
_cell.length_b   1.000
_cell.length_c   1.000
_cell.angle_alpha   90.00
_cell.angle_beta   90.00
_cell.angle_gamma   90.00
#
_symmetry.space_group_name_H-M   'P 1'
#
loop_
_entity.id
_entity.type
_entity.pdbx_description
1 polymer ?
#
loop_
_entity_poly.entity_id
_entity_poly.type
_entity_poly.pdbx_seq_one_letter_code
_entity_poly.pdbx_strand_id
1 'polypeptide(L)' 'MKSPEQGAATTVWAAFRKKLEGRGGIYLAECAEAPPSKDESSTFGMGYAKHAYDSDAEGQLWTDSLRLVGLS' A
#
# COMPACT_ATOMS: atom_id res chain seq x y z
N MET A 1 -13.31 -7.71 -14.18
CA MET A 1 -12.15 -6.88 -14.55
C MET A 1 -12.55 -5.42 -14.35
N LYS A 2 -11.71 -4.62 -13.69
CA LYS A 2 -11.99 -3.19 -13.49
C LYS A 2 -11.76 -2.41 -14.80
N SER A 3 -12.51 -1.35 -15.02
CA SER A 3 -12.17 -0.35 -16.05
C SER A 3 -10.93 0.45 -15.65
N PRO A 4 -10.27 1.17 -16.57
CA PRO A 4 -9.19 2.09 -16.24
C PRO A 4 -9.56 3.11 -15.16
N GLU A 5 -10.77 3.68 -15.23
CA GLU A 5 -11.29 4.65 -14.25
C GLU A 5 -11.45 3.99 -12.87
N GLN A 6 -11.98 2.78 -12.82
CA GLN A 6 -12.11 2.01 -11.59
C GLN A 6 -10.75 1.60 -11.01
N GLY A 7 -9.74 1.37 -11.86
CA GLY A 7 -8.37 1.09 -11.44
C GLY A 7 -7.67 2.31 -10.84
N ALA A 8 -7.92 3.51 -11.38
CA ALA A 8 -7.32 4.76 -10.92
C ALA A 8 -8.05 5.40 -9.71
N ALA A 9 -9.29 4.97 -9.43
CA ALA A 9 -10.17 5.63 -8.46
C ALA A 9 -9.54 5.86 -7.08
N THR A 10 -8.91 4.83 -6.48
CA THR A 10 -8.27 4.94 -5.16
C THR A 10 -7.14 5.97 -5.16
N THR A 11 -6.31 6.00 -6.20
CA THR A 11 -5.19 6.94 -6.33
C THR A 11 -5.69 8.37 -6.45
N VAL A 12 -6.68 8.62 -7.30
CA VAL A 12 -7.29 9.95 -7.47
C VAL A 12 -7.94 10.39 -6.16
N TRP A 13 -8.71 9.50 -5.52
CA TRP A 13 -9.33 9.78 -4.23
C TRP A 13 -8.29 10.12 -3.16
N ALA A 14 -7.18 9.37 -3.09
CA ALA A 14 -6.12 9.60 -2.11
C ALA A 14 -5.44 10.97 -2.31
N ALA A 15 -5.18 11.34 -3.57
CA ALA A 15 -4.50 12.59 -3.92
C ALA A 15 -5.29 13.86 -3.54
N PHE A 16 -6.63 13.81 -3.54
CA PHE A 16 -7.46 15.00 -3.32
C PHE A 16 -8.19 15.03 -1.96
N ARG A 17 -8.13 13.96 -1.17
CA ARG A 17 -8.87 13.89 0.08
C ARG A 17 -8.14 14.64 1.19
N LYS A 18 -8.62 15.85 1.53
CA LYS A 18 -8.11 16.68 2.65
C LYS A 18 -7.87 15.92 3.96
N LYS A 19 -8.71 14.93 4.27
CA LYS A 19 -8.58 14.09 5.50
C LYS A 19 -7.34 13.18 5.51
N LEU A 20 -6.62 13.07 4.39
CA LEU A 20 -5.40 12.26 4.25
C LEU A 20 -4.13 13.12 4.20
N GLU A 21 -4.25 14.45 4.14
CA GLU A 21 -3.11 15.34 4.15
C GLU A 21 -2.29 15.15 5.43
N GLY A 22 -0.97 14.97 5.28
CA GLY A 22 -0.05 14.70 6.39
C GLY A 22 -0.15 13.30 7.00
N ARG A 23 -0.99 12.40 6.49
CA ARG A 23 -1.16 11.02 7.00
C ARG A 23 -0.46 10.01 6.09
N GLY A 24 0.84 9.84 6.28
CA GLY A 24 1.62 8.78 5.64
C GLY A 24 1.39 7.40 6.26
N GLY A 25 1.91 6.35 5.60
CA GLY A 25 1.91 4.98 6.14
C GLY A 25 0.53 4.31 6.21
N ILE A 26 -0.47 4.77 5.46
CA ILE A 26 -1.81 4.16 5.42
C ILE A 26 -1.99 3.34 4.15
N TYR A 27 -2.55 2.14 4.28
CA TYR A 27 -2.88 1.29 3.16
C TYR A 27 -4.29 1.62 2.64
N LEU A 28 -4.39 1.96 1.36
CA LEU A 28 -5.65 2.38 0.75
C LEU A 28 -6.09 1.38 -0.32
N ALA A 29 -7.36 0.97 -0.26
CA ALA A 29 -7.99 0.12 -1.27
C ALA A 29 -9.48 0.47 -1.38
N GLU A 30 -10.08 0.29 -2.55
CA GLU A 30 -11.50 0.59 -2.80
C GLU A 30 -11.95 1.98 -2.31
N CYS A 31 -11.14 3.02 -2.54
CA CYS A 31 -11.40 4.39 -2.06
C CYS A 31 -11.64 4.48 -0.54
N ALA A 32 -10.96 3.65 0.25
CA ALA A 32 -11.03 3.61 1.71
C ALA A 32 -9.67 3.23 2.33
N GLU A 33 -9.52 3.45 3.64
CA GLU A 33 -8.45 2.85 4.43
C GLU A 33 -8.76 1.35 4.56
N ALA A 34 -7.86 0.49 4.09
CA ALA A 34 -8.08 -0.94 4.06
C ALA A 34 -7.83 -1.56 5.45
N PRO A 35 -8.62 -2.56 5.89
CA PRO A 35 -8.29 -3.33 7.08
C PRO A 35 -7.14 -4.32 6.80
N PRO A 36 -6.54 -4.90 7.85
CA PRO A 36 -5.74 -6.11 7.69
C PRO A 36 -6.54 -7.20 6.99
N SER A 37 -5.86 -8.03 6.19
CA SER A 37 -6.49 -9.20 5.60
C SER A 37 -6.98 -10.14 6.69
N LYS A 38 -8.15 -10.75 6.47
CA LYS A 38 -8.68 -11.81 7.32
C LYS A 38 -8.08 -13.18 7.01
N ASP A 39 -7.53 -13.31 5.81
CA ASP A 39 -6.96 -14.54 5.30
C ASP A 39 -5.67 -14.22 4.53
N GLU A 40 -4.54 -14.52 5.17
CA GLU A 40 -3.20 -14.31 4.61
C GLU A 40 -2.84 -15.33 3.51
N SER A 41 -3.61 -16.42 3.37
CA SER A 41 -3.39 -17.43 2.35
C SER A 41 -4.09 -17.12 1.02
N SER A 42 -4.99 -16.12 1.02
CA SER A 42 -5.75 -15.74 -0.15
C SER A 42 -5.02 -14.70 -0.99
N THR A 43 -4.59 -15.11 -2.19
CA THR A 43 -4.00 -14.21 -3.19
C THR A 43 -4.97 -13.11 -3.67
N PHE A 44 -6.27 -13.32 -3.49
CA PHE A 44 -7.34 -12.38 -3.87
C PHE A 44 -8.10 -11.83 -2.66
N GLY A 45 -7.50 -11.94 -1.46
CA GLY A 45 -8.08 -11.44 -0.22
C GLY A 45 -8.22 -9.92 -0.23
N MET A 46 -9.22 -9.42 0.49
CA MET A 46 -9.36 -7.97 0.75
C MET A 46 -8.53 -7.59 1.97
N GLY A 47 -7.85 -6.44 1.88
CA GLY A 47 -7.02 -5.91 2.96
C GLY A 47 -5.53 -6.06 2.68
N TYR A 48 -4.70 -5.62 3.63
CA TYR A 48 -3.25 -5.75 3.54
C TYR A 48 -2.75 -6.94 4.34
N ALA A 49 -1.69 -7.59 3.85
CA ALA A 49 -1.01 -8.66 4.56
C ALA A 49 -0.25 -8.12 5.77
N LYS A 50 -0.04 -8.94 6.81
CA LYS A 50 0.62 -8.50 8.06
C LYS A 50 2.02 -7.94 7.83
N HIS A 51 2.77 -8.53 6.89
CA HIS A 51 4.14 -8.11 6.57
C HIS A 51 4.20 -6.74 5.87
N ALA A 52 3.07 -6.18 5.43
CA ALA A 52 3.03 -4.83 4.87
C ALA A 52 3.41 -3.75 5.89
N TYR A 53 3.37 -4.08 7.20
CA TYR A 53 3.72 -3.19 8.31
C TYR A 53 4.77 -3.84 9.23
N ASP A 54 5.87 -4.30 8.64
CA ASP A 54 7.06 -4.78 9.35
C ASP A 54 8.22 -3.79 9.13
N SER A 55 8.52 -2.97 10.14
CA SER A 55 9.53 -1.91 10.05
C SER A 55 10.96 -2.43 9.91
N ASP A 56 11.26 -3.61 10.45
CA ASP A 56 12.60 -4.20 10.35
C ASP A 56 12.82 -4.70 8.91
N ALA A 57 11.83 -5.40 8.35
CA ALA A 57 11.86 -5.84 6.96
C ALA A 57 11.83 -4.66 5.98
N GLU A 58 11.06 -3.61 6.26
CA GLU A 58 11.02 -2.37 5.47
C GLU A 58 12.41 -1.71 5.38
N GLY A 59 13.10 -1.57 6.52
CA GLY A 59 14.44 -0.99 6.57
C GLY A 59 15.49 -1.81 5.81
N GLN A 60 15.42 -3.14 5.91
CA GLN A 60 16.28 -4.04 5.13
C GLN A 60 16.00 -3.90 3.64
N LEU A 61 14.73 -3.94 3.22
CA LEU A 61 14.32 -3.81 1.83
C LEU A 61 14.79 -2.48 1.24
N TRP A 62 14.68 -1.39 1.98
CA TRP A 62 15.16 -0.07 1.55
C TRP A 62 16.67 -0.07 1.29
N THR A 63 17.45 -0.58 2.25
CA THR A 63 18.91 -0.66 2.16
C THR A 63 19.36 -1.50 0.96
N ASP A 64 18.75 -2.67 0.79
CA ASP A 64 19.07 -3.56 -0.33
C ASP A 64 18.65 -2.95 -1.68
N SER A 65 17.49 -2.29 -1.72
CA SER A 65 17.01 -1.61 -2.93
C SER A 65 17.95 -0.51 -3.38
N LEU A 66 18.45 0.32 -2.46
CA LEU A 66 19.43 1.36 -2.77
C LEU A 66 20.73 0.79 -3.33
N ARG A 67 21.23 -0.32 -2.76
CA ARG A 67 22.42 -1.02 -3.25
C ARG A 67 22.21 -1.56 -4.66
N LEU A 68 21.05 -2.17 -4.93
CA LEU A 68 20.72 -2.77 -6.22
C LEU A 68 20.67 -1.73 -7.35
N VAL A 69 20.26 -0.50 -7.05
CA VAL A 69 20.18 0.58 -8.03
C VAL A 69 21.38 1.55 -7.98
N GLY A 70 22.41 1.22 -7.18
CA GLY A 70 23.67 1.98 -7.12
C GLY A 70 23.59 3.35 -6.45
N LEU A 71 22.63 3.56 -5.54
CA LEU A 71 22.43 4.82 -4.81
C LEU A 71 23.05 4.80 -3.40
N SER A 72 23.69 3.71 -3.00
CA SER A 72 24.39 3.52 -1.71
C SER A 72 25.65 2.70 -1.88
#